data_AF-A0AA47BRE1-F1
#
_entry.id   AF-A0AA47BRE1-F1
#
_cell.length_a   1.000
_cell.length_b   1.000
_cell.length_c   1.000
_cell.angle_alpha   90.00
_cell.angle_beta   90.00
_cell.angle_gamma   90.00
#
_symmetry.space_group_name_H-M   'P 1'
#
loop_
_entity.id
_entity.type
_entity.pdbx_description
1 polymer ?
#
loop_
_entity_poly.entity_id
_entity_poly.type
_entity_poly.pdbx_seq_one_letter_code
_entity_poly.pdbx_strand_id
1 'polypeptide(L)' 'NLNKISSISVLALMILLASCKVPENTSKAWVVSILAGSGTADSGNGTGTTAQFNPPYGMDVDSSGNVYVADSNNHRIR' A
#
# COMPACT_ATOMS: atom_id res chain seq x y z
N ASN A 1 50.31 -27.66 17.39
CA ASN A 1 49.27 -28.53 16.79
C ASN A 1 48.39 -27.65 15.89
N LEU A 2 48.83 -27.47 14.64
CA LEU A 2 48.22 -26.58 13.63
C LEU A 2 46.78 -27.00 13.26
N ASN A 3 46.40 -28.23 13.61
CA ASN A 3 45.09 -28.81 13.30
C ASN A 3 43.95 -28.26 14.18
N LYS A 4 44.25 -27.52 15.27
CA LYS A 4 43.22 -26.87 16.12
C LYS A 4 42.82 -25.47 15.63
N ILE A 5 43.72 -24.79 14.90
CA ILE A 5 43.53 -23.39 14.49
C ILE A 5 42.68 -23.33 13.20
N SER A 6 42.72 -24.37 12.36
CA SER A 6 41.90 -24.47 11.15
C SER A 6 40.40 -24.64 11.44
N SER A 7 40.01 -25.36 12.50
CA SER A 7 38.60 -25.53 12.85
C SER A 7 37.96 -24.26 13.41
N ILE A 8 38.72 -23.46 14.16
CA ILE A 8 38.21 -22.22 14.78
C ILE A 8 38.07 -21.10 13.72
N SER A 9 39.01 -20.99 12.77
CA SER A 9 38.96 -19.98 11.72
C SER A 9 37.86 -20.25 10.68
N VAL A 10 37.63 -21.52 10.32
CA VAL A 10 36.55 -21.90 9.40
C VAL A 10 35.18 -21.73 10.05
N LEU A 11 35.05 -22.02 11.35
CA LEU A 11 33.81 -21.78 12.09
C LEU A 11 33.51 -20.28 12.22
N ALA A 12 34.52 -19.45 12.48
CA ALA A 12 34.38 -17.99 12.50
C ALA A 12 33.97 -17.42 11.12
N LEU A 13 34.50 -17.97 10.02
CA LEU A 13 34.12 -17.58 8.66
C LEU A 13 32.69 -18.02 8.29
N MET A 14 32.26 -19.21 8.72
CA MET A 14 30.89 -19.70 8.56
C MET A 14 29.88 -18.87 9.36
N ILE A 15 30.22 -18.45 10.58
CA ILE A 15 29.39 -17.57 11.42
C ILE A 15 29.32 -16.14 10.83
N LEU A 16 30.42 -15.65 10.26
CA LEU A 16 30.48 -14.35 9.58
C LEU A 16 29.65 -14.35 8.27
N LEU A 17 29.67 -15.44 7.51
CA LEU A 17 28.82 -15.63 6.32
C LEU A 17 27.33 -15.78 6.67
N ALA A 18 27.00 -16.36 7.82
CA ALA A 18 25.63 -16.48 8.31
C ALA A 18 25.01 -15.15 8.79
N SER A 19 25.83 -14.10 8.95
CA SER A 19 25.38 -12.74 9.29
C SER A 19 24.99 -11.91 8.06
N CYS A 20 25.22 -12.41 6.83
CA CYS A 20 24.57 -11.88 5.62
C CYS A 20 23.17 -12.48 5.48
N LYS A 21 22.32 -12.28 6.49
CA LYS A 21 20.88 -12.37 6.25
C LYS A 21 20.49 -11.08 5.56
N VAL A 22 20.14 -11.18 4.28
CA VAL A 22 19.33 -10.15 3.62
C VAL A 22 18.18 -9.85 4.58
N PRO A 23 17.99 -8.60 5.05
CA PRO A 23 16.85 -8.31 5.90
C PRO A 23 15.62 -8.69 5.08
N GLU A 24 14.87 -9.69 5.55
CA GLU A 24 13.60 -10.09 4.96
C GLU A 24 12.62 -8.95 5.23
N ASN A 25 12.75 -7.89 4.43
CA ASN A 25 11.92 -6.72 4.53
C ASN A 25 10.60 -7.09 3.86
N THR A 26 9.72 -7.66 4.68
CA THR A 26 8.27 -7.52 4.66
C THR A 26 7.73 -7.25 3.25
N SER A 27 7.18 -8.28 2.59
CA SER A 27 6.42 -8.10 1.37
C SER A 27 5.23 -7.18 1.68
N LYS A 28 5.44 -5.86 1.51
CA LYS A 28 4.42 -4.86 1.74
C LYS A 28 3.35 -5.08 0.67
N ALA A 29 2.26 -5.76 1.03
CA ALA A 29 1.14 -5.97 0.15
C ALA A 29 0.42 -4.64 -0.05
N TRP A 30 0.20 -4.25 -1.31
CA TRP A 30 -0.67 -3.13 -1.63
C TRP A 30 -2.11 -3.57 -1.43
N VAL A 31 -2.77 -2.99 -0.44
CA VAL A 31 -4.21 -3.20 -0.21
C VAL A 31 -4.96 -2.09 -0.93
N VAL A 32 -5.85 -2.48 -1.83
CA VAL A 32 -6.79 -1.56 -2.49
C VAL A 32 -8.12 -1.64 -1.74
N SER A 33 -8.69 -0.50 -1.40
CA SER A 33 -10.01 -0.39 -0.76
C SER A 33 -10.86 0.66 -1.47
N ILE A 34 -12.18 0.57 -1.28
CA ILE A 34 -13.13 1.55 -1.79
C ILE A 34 -13.31 2.63 -0.72
N LEU A 35 -12.94 3.86 -1.06
CA LEU A 35 -13.18 5.02 -0.19
C LEU A 35 -14.65 5.42 -0.18
N ALA A 36 -15.26 5.55 -1.37
CA ALA A 36 -16.65 5.90 -1.54
C ALA A 36 -17.24 5.35 -2.86
N GLY A 37 -18.56 5.20 -2.92
CA GLY A 37 -19.27 4.74 -4.10
C GLY A 37 -19.96 3.38 -3.90
N SER A 38 -21.23 3.29 -4.31
CA SER A 38 -22.03 2.07 -4.25
C SER A 38 -21.95 1.21 -5.53
N GLY A 39 -21.31 1.73 -6.58
CA GLY A 39 -21.33 1.14 -7.94
C GLY A 39 -22.61 1.41 -8.73
N THR A 40 -23.59 2.10 -8.16
CA THR A 40 -24.84 2.49 -8.84
C THR A 40 -24.70 3.92 -9.36
N ALA A 41 -25.00 4.12 -10.65
CA ALA A 41 -24.99 5.44 -11.28
C ALA A 41 -26.22 6.26 -10.85
N ASP A 42 -26.07 7.07 -9.82
CA ASP A 42 -27.11 7.94 -9.27
C ASP A 42 -26.46 9.12 -8.52
N SER A 43 -27.25 9.93 -7.81
CA SER A 43 -26.85 11.16 -7.14
C SER A 43 -27.07 11.15 -5.63
N GLY A 44 -27.34 9.98 -5.04
CA GLY A 44 -27.52 9.81 -3.61
C GLY A 44 -26.29 10.24 -2.79
N ASN A 45 -26.53 11.08 -1.78
CA ASN A 45 -25.52 11.38 -0.76
C ASN A 45 -25.41 10.20 0.21
N GLY A 46 -24.21 9.98 0.74
CA GLY A 46 -23.95 8.94 1.72
C GLY A 46 -22.51 8.98 2.22
N THR A 47 -22.22 8.17 3.23
CA THR A 47 -20.86 7.99 3.74
C THR A 47 -20.26 6.72 3.16
N GLY A 48 -19.02 6.82 2.65
CA GLY A 48 -18.28 5.69 2.12
C GLY A 48 -19.02 5.00 0.96
N THR A 49 -19.17 3.67 1.05
CA THR A 49 -19.78 2.84 0.00
C THR A 49 -21.27 3.06 -0.21
N THR A 50 -21.92 3.90 0.59
CA THR A 50 -23.34 4.28 0.40
C THR A 50 -23.51 5.51 -0.50
N ALA A 51 -22.44 6.27 -0.76
CA ALA A 51 -22.46 7.40 -1.69
C ALA A 51 -22.63 6.91 -3.13
N GLN A 52 -23.28 7.71 -3.98
CA GLN A 52 -23.53 7.40 -5.39
C GLN A 52 -23.01 8.51 -6.30
N PHE A 53 -22.42 8.12 -7.43
CA PHE A 53 -21.83 9.01 -8.45
C PHE A 53 -22.31 8.59 -9.84
N ASN A 54 -22.33 9.50 -10.81
CA ASN A 54 -22.86 9.26 -12.15
C ASN A 54 -22.12 10.06 -13.25
N PRO A 55 -21.47 9.33 -14.16
CA PRO A 55 -20.18 8.75 -13.85
C PRO A 55 -19.15 9.84 -13.50
N PRO A 56 -18.30 9.61 -12.49
CA PRO A 56 -17.21 10.52 -12.19
C PRO A 56 -16.09 10.42 -13.25
N TYR A 57 -15.52 11.55 -13.66
CA TYR A 57 -14.45 11.59 -14.68
C TYR A 57 -13.10 12.09 -14.17
N GLY A 58 -13.07 12.73 -12.99
CA GLY A 58 -11.85 13.30 -12.44
C GLY A 58 -11.88 13.29 -10.92
N MET A 59 -10.70 13.31 -10.33
CA MET A 59 -10.50 13.50 -8.89
C MET A 59 -9.23 14.29 -8.61
N ASP A 60 -9.24 15.02 -7.51
CA ASP A 60 -8.05 15.68 -6.96
C ASP A 60 -8.06 15.62 -5.42
N VAL A 61 -6.91 15.83 -4.80
CA VAL A 61 -6.74 15.75 -3.34
C VAL A 61 -6.10 17.02 -2.82
N ASP A 62 -6.71 17.67 -1.83
CA ASP A 62 -6.12 18.84 -1.20
C ASP A 62 -5.01 18.49 -0.19
N SER A 63 -4.34 19.51 0.36
CA SER A 63 -3.29 19.33 1.36
C SER A 63 -3.78 18.79 2.71
N SER A 64 -5.09 18.80 2.95
CA SER A 64 -5.73 18.25 4.16
C SER A 64 -6.13 16.78 3.99
N GLY A 65 -5.98 16.23 2.77
CA GLY A 65 -6.36 14.86 2.44
C GLY A 65 -7.84 14.70 2.04
N ASN A 66 -8.55 15.80 1.77
CA ASN A 66 -9.91 15.72 1.23
C ASN A 66 -9.84 15.35 -0.25
N VAL A 67 -10.64 14.37 -0.66
CA VAL A 67 -10.75 13.96 -2.06
C VAL A 67 -11.96 14.65 -2.68
N TYR A 68 -11.71 15.36 -3.77
CA TYR A 68 -12.74 15.99 -4.58
C TYR A 68 -12.98 15.18 -5.84
N VAL A 69 -14.23 14.94 -6.19
CA VAL A 69 -14.64 14.13 -7.34
C VAL A 69 -15.52 14.94 -8.28
N ALA A 70 -15.17 14.93 -9.58
CA ALA A 70 -15.98 15.53 -10.64
C ALA A 70 -17.09 14.58 -11.09
N ASP A 71 -18.24 14.66 -10.39
CA ASP A 71 -19.43 13.84 -10.61
C ASP A 71 -20.25 14.38 -11.79
N SER A 72 -19.84 14.02 -13.01
CA SER A 72 -20.04 14.86 -14.19
C SER A 72 -21.48 14.88 -14.70
N ASN A 73 -22.19 13.75 -14.76
CA ASN A 73 -23.61 13.76 -15.16
C ASN A 73 -24.52 14.31 -14.06
N ASN A 74 -24.03 14.36 -12.83
CA ASN A 74 -24.73 15.03 -11.74
C ASN A 74 -24.41 16.54 -11.69
N HIS A 75 -23.49 17.03 -12.52
CA HIS A 75 -23.04 18.42 -12.58
C HIS A 75 -22.56 18.97 -11.23
N ARG A 76 -21.77 18.15 -10.49
CA ARG A 76 -21.31 18.49 -9.13
C ARG A 76 -19.82 18.19 -8.95
N ILE A 77 -19.18 18.97 -8.08
CA ILE A 77 -17.94 18.59 -7.41
C ILE A 77 -18.33 18.09 -6.02
N ARG A 78 -17.86 16.91 -5.65
CA ARG A 78 -18.22 16.21 -4.40
C ARG A 78 -17.02 15.87 -3.56
#